data_AF-A0A257PCS7-F1
#
_entry.id   AF-A0A257PCS7-F1
#
_cell.length_a   1.000
_cell.length_b   1.000
_cell.length_c   1.000
_cell.angle_alpha   90.00
_cell.angle_beta   90.00
_cell.angle_gamma   90.00
#
_symmetry.space_group_name_H-M   'P 1'
#
loop_
_entity.id
_entity.type
_entity.pdbx_description
1 polymer ?
#
loop_
_entity_poly.entity_id
_entity_poly.type
_entity_poly.pdbx_seq_one_letter_code
_entity_poly.pdbx_strand_id
1 'polypeptide(L)'
;MNFIFMLTRDDRTIPDCLDVIAQIMPLNICHIGFKDIGADLETLRTLNQKIQASGAVSYLEVVATSPQAALNSARMAVEIGVNRLLGGTQVAETLDILNGSNINYY
;
A
#
# COMPACT_ATOMS: atom_id res chain seq x y z
N MET A 1 8.49 -18.25 2.46
CA MET A 1 7.39 -17.73 1.63
C MET A 1 6.53 -16.87 2.53
N ASN A 2 6.33 -15.59 2.20
CA ASN A 2 5.47 -14.70 3.00
C ASN A 2 4.12 -14.56 2.28
N PHE A 3 3.02 -14.66 3.02
CA PHE A 3 1.67 -14.46 2.50
C PHE A 3 1.24 -13.02 2.78
N ILE A 4 0.82 -12.28 1.74
CA ILE A 4 0.28 -10.93 1.87
C ILE A 4 -1.24 -11.01 1.77
N PHE A 5 -1.94 -10.58 2.82
CA PHE A 5 -3.39 -10.43 2.77
C PHE A 5 -3.74 -9.12 2.05
N MET A 6 -4.17 -9.20 0.80
CA MET A 6 -4.50 -8.02 0.00
C MET A 6 -5.96 -7.61 0.21
N LEU A 7 -6.19 -6.39 0.70
CA LEU A 7 -7.51 -5.78 0.90
C LEU A 7 -8.09 -5.27 -0.42
N THR A 8 -8.23 -6.16 -1.40
CA THR A 8 -8.47 -5.79 -2.79
C THR A 8 -9.51 -6.67 -3.47
N ARG A 9 -10.24 -6.10 -4.43
CA ARG A 9 -11.14 -6.80 -5.38
C ARG A 9 -11.02 -6.14 -6.75
N ASP A 10 -10.95 -6.93 -7.81
CA ASP A 10 -10.84 -6.46 -9.20
C ASP A 10 -9.73 -5.42 -9.39
N ASP A 11 -8.55 -5.70 -8.80
CA ASP A 11 -7.34 -4.87 -8.83
C ASP A 11 -7.48 -3.47 -8.20
N ARG A 12 -8.41 -3.34 -7.22
CA ARG A 12 -8.66 -2.09 -6.49
C ARG A 12 -8.75 -2.37 -5.00
N THR A 13 -8.34 -1.42 -4.18
CA THR A 13 -8.65 -1.45 -2.74
C THR A 13 -10.16 -1.46 -2.55
N ILE A 14 -10.65 -2.36 -1.70
CA ILE A 14 -12.08 -2.48 -1.43
C ILE A 14 -12.60 -1.26 -0.64
N PRO A 15 -13.82 -0.76 -0.91
CA PRO A 15 -14.34 0.46 -0.27
C PRO A 15 -14.58 0.28 1.23
N ASP A 16 -14.85 -0.94 1.69
CA ASP A 16 -15.05 -1.34 3.08
C ASP A 16 -13.75 -1.78 3.78
N CYS A 17 -12.58 -1.39 3.25
CA CYS A 17 -11.27 -1.84 3.75
C CYS A 17 -11.05 -1.57 5.25
N LEU A 18 -11.61 -0.48 5.78
CA LEU A 18 -11.52 -0.12 7.20
C LEU A 18 -12.34 -1.05 8.11
N ASP A 19 -13.45 -1.59 7.60
CA ASP A 19 -14.26 -2.57 8.33
C ASP A 19 -13.60 -3.94 8.28
N VAL A 20 -13.06 -4.33 7.12
CA VAL A 20 -12.35 -5.60 6.96
C VAL A 20 -11.09 -5.66 7.80
N ILE A 21 -10.26 -4.60 7.81
CA ILE A 21 -9.04 -4.59 8.65
C ILE A 21 -9.39 -4.79 10.12
N ALA A 22 -10.46 -4.15 10.63
CA ALA A 22 -10.91 -4.30 12.00
C ALA A 22 -11.32 -5.75 12.35
N GLN A 23 -11.96 -6.44 11.40
CA GLN A 23 -12.37 -7.83 11.58
C GLN A 23 -11.20 -8.82 11.58
N ILE A 24 -10.16 -8.56 10.77
CA ILE A 24 -9.02 -9.48 10.65
C ILE A 24 -7.88 -9.22 11.65
N MET A 25 -7.92 -8.10 12.41
CA MET A 25 -6.90 -7.79 13.43
C MET A 25 -6.59 -8.96 14.39
N PRO A 26 -7.58 -9.70 14.94
CA PRO A 26 -7.31 -10.80 15.87
C PRO A 26 -6.57 -11.99 15.25
N LEU A 27 -6.46 -12.06 13.92
CA LEU A 27 -5.82 -13.17 13.20
C LEU A 27 -4.29 -13.07 13.17
N ASN A 28 -3.70 -11.98 13.68
CA ASN A 28 -2.25 -11.76 13.75
C ASN A 28 -1.54 -11.93 12.38
N ILE A 29 -2.17 -11.43 11.32
CA ILE A 29 -1.60 -11.46 9.97
C ILE A 29 -0.38 -10.52 9.91
N CYS A 30 0.78 -11.04 9.49
CA CYS A 30 2.04 -10.28 9.52
C CYS A 30 2.25 -9.34 8.32
N HIS A 31 1.56 -9.58 7.19
CA HIS A 31 1.74 -8.81 5.96
C HIS A 31 0.38 -8.49 5.34
N ILE A 32 0.07 -7.21 5.19
CA ILE A 32 -1.22 -6.72 4.70
C ILE A 32 -0.97 -5.66 3.64
N GLY A 33 -1.63 -5.79 2.50
CA GLY A 33 -1.45 -4.88 1.38
C GLY A 33 -2.75 -4.31 0.84
N PHE A 34 -2.63 -3.21 0.11
CA PHE A 34 -3.72 -2.52 -0.58
C PHE A 34 -3.17 -1.85 -1.85
N LYS A 35 -4.06 -1.45 -2.77
CA LYS A 35 -3.70 -0.72 -3.99
C LYS A 35 -3.79 0.78 -3.76
N ASP A 36 -3.10 1.54 -4.61
CA ASP A 36 -3.16 3.00 -4.70
C ASP A 36 -4.47 3.53 -5.30
N ILE A 37 -5.32 2.65 -5.83
CA ILE A 37 -6.67 2.98 -6.34
C ILE A 37 -7.78 2.25 -5.58
N GLY A 38 -9.00 2.76 -5.68
CA GLY A 38 -10.20 2.14 -5.10
C GLY A 38 -10.72 2.83 -3.83
N ALA A 39 -9.86 3.56 -3.14
CA ALA A 39 -10.22 4.44 -2.02
C ALA A 39 -9.47 5.76 -2.12
N ASP A 40 -9.96 6.80 -1.43
CA ASP A 40 -9.29 8.09 -1.36
C ASP A 40 -8.06 8.05 -0.42
N LEU A 41 -7.21 9.06 -0.54
CA LEU A 41 -5.93 9.15 0.18
C LEU A 41 -6.09 9.15 1.71
N GLU A 42 -7.13 9.77 2.25
CA GLU A 42 -7.35 9.81 3.70
C GLU A 42 -7.77 8.44 4.24
N THR A 43 -8.63 7.73 3.49
CA THR A 43 -8.97 6.34 3.77
C THR A 43 -7.73 5.45 3.73
N LEU A 44 -6.89 5.56 2.70
CA LEU A 44 -5.67 4.75 2.57
C LEU A 44 -4.64 5.04 3.68
N ARG A 45 -4.50 6.31 4.09
CA ARG A 45 -3.65 6.72 5.23
C ARG A 45 -4.16 6.12 6.54
N THR A 46 -5.47 6.16 6.78
CA THR A 46 -6.10 5.55 7.96
C THR A 46 -5.91 4.02 7.96
N LEU A 47 -6.04 3.39 6.79
CA LEU A 47 -5.83 1.96 6.63
C LEU A 47 -4.38 1.57 6.97
N ASN A 48 -3.40 2.30 6.43
CA ASN A 48 -1.98 2.09 6.71
C ASN A 48 -1.69 2.16 8.22
N GLN A 49 -2.21 3.18 8.90
CA GLN A 49 -2.04 3.35 10.34
C GLN A 49 -2.60 2.15 11.12
N LYS A 50 -3.78 1.63 10.75
CA LYS A 50 -4.38 0.45 11.38
C LYS A 50 -3.54 -0.81 11.16
N ILE A 51 -3.00 -1.00 9.96
CA ILE A 51 -2.11 -2.12 9.64
C ILE A 51 -0.83 -2.05 10.48
N GLN A 52 -0.16 -0.90 10.53
CA GLN A 52 1.08 -0.77 11.29
C GLN A 52 0.83 -0.87 12.80
N ALA A 53 -0.31 -0.36 13.30
CA ALA A 53 -0.70 -0.48 14.70
C ALA A 53 -0.98 -1.92 15.14
N SER A 54 -1.34 -2.83 14.22
CA SER A 54 -1.44 -4.26 14.52
C SER A 54 -0.09 -4.98 14.53
N GLY A 55 1.01 -4.27 14.24
CA GLY A 55 2.36 -4.84 14.11
C GLY A 55 2.63 -5.51 12.75
N ALA A 56 1.69 -5.41 11.80
CA ALA A 56 1.86 -5.95 10.47
C ALA A 56 2.69 -5.01 9.58
N VAL A 57 3.41 -5.60 8.62
CA VAL A 57 4.07 -4.85 7.55
C VAL A 57 3.03 -4.41 6.52
N SER A 58 2.95 -3.11 6.26
CA SER A 58 2.05 -2.55 5.25
C SER A 58 2.67 -2.47 3.87
N TYR A 59 1.88 -2.80 2.86
CA TYR A 59 2.25 -2.78 1.44
C TYR A 59 1.30 -1.89 0.65
N LEU A 60 1.84 -1.00 -0.18
CA LEU A 60 1.11 -0.38 -1.28
C LEU A 60 1.55 -1.05 -2.58
N GLU A 61 0.60 -1.47 -3.40
CA GLU A 61 0.89 -1.97 -4.74
C GLU A 61 0.39 -0.97 -5.79
N VAL A 62 1.27 -0.66 -6.74
CA VAL A 62 1.04 0.32 -7.81
C VAL A 62 0.18 -0.28 -8.91
N VAL A 63 -0.97 0.34 -9.18
CA VAL A 63 -1.82 0.04 -10.34
C VAL A 63 -1.80 1.22 -11.29
N ALA A 64 -0.95 1.14 -12.31
CA ALA A 64 -0.72 2.25 -13.24
C ALA A 64 -0.81 1.80 -14.71
N THR A 65 -1.49 2.61 -15.52
CA THR A 65 -1.57 2.46 -16.99
C THR A 65 -0.70 3.46 -17.75
N SER A 66 0.04 4.31 -17.03
CA SER A 66 0.98 5.27 -17.60
C SER A 66 2.17 5.49 -16.67
N PRO A 67 3.32 5.95 -17.20
CA PRO A 67 4.47 6.31 -16.37
C PRO A 67 4.14 7.36 -15.30
N GLN A 68 3.39 8.40 -15.66
CA GLN A 68 3.02 9.45 -14.72
C GLN A 68 2.16 8.93 -13.57
N ALA A 69 1.23 8.00 -13.86
CA ALA A 69 0.42 7.38 -12.83
C ALA A 69 1.30 6.60 -11.84
N ALA A 70 2.27 5.81 -12.32
CA ALA A 70 3.19 5.07 -11.45
C ALA A 70 4.00 5.99 -10.52
N LEU A 71 4.49 7.12 -11.04
CA LEU A 71 5.20 8.10 -10.23
C LEU A 71 4.29 8.78 -9.21
N ASN A 72 3.02 9.00 -9.54
CA ASN A 72 2.06 9.52 -8.57
C ASN A 72 1.78 8.51 -7.45
N SER A 73 1.70 7.22 -7.76
CA SER A 73 1.58 6.15 -6.77
C SER A 73 2.79 6.10 -5.83
N ALA A 74 4.01 6.28 -6.37
CA ALA A 74 5.22 6.36 -5.56
C ALA A 74 5.20 7.56 -4.58
N ARG A 75 4.77 8.75 -5.06
CA ARG A 75 4.59 9.93 -4.18
C ARG A 75 3.53 9.69 -3.11
N MET A 76 2.42 9.04 -3.49
CA MET A 76 1.36 8.66 -2.57
C MET A 76 1.87 7.69 -1.50
N ALA A 77 2.75 6.74 -1.86
CA ALA A 77 3.38 5.82 -0.91
C ALA A 77 4.18 6.57 0.16
N VAL A 78 4.96 7.58 -0.26
CA VAL A 78 5.71 8.47 0.64
C VAL A 78 4.77 9.25 1.56
N GLU A 79 3.70 9.81 1.02
CA GLU A 79 2.72 10.58 1.79
C GLU A 79 1.95 9.71 2.82
N ILE A 80 1.59 8.48 2.43
CA ILE A 80 0.91 7.52 3.31
C ILE A 80 1.87 6.96 4.38
N GLY A 81 3.16 6.80 4.03
CA GLY A 81 4.16 6.21 4.91
C GLY A 81 4.03 4.69 5.07
N VAL A 82 3.79 3.97 3.96
CA VAL A 82 3.77 2.49 3.97
C VAL A 82 5.14 1.91 4.27
N ASN A 83 5.24 0.64 4.68
CA ASN A 83 6.56 0.01 4.86
C ASN A 83 7.18 -0.43 3.52
N ARG A 84 6.34 -0.83 2.56
CA ARG A 84 6.78 -1.41 1.29
C ARG A 84 5.94 -0.92 0.13
N LEU A 85 6.61 -0.63 -0.99
CA LEU A 85 5.98 -0.33 -2.27
C LEU A 85 6.27 -1.48 -3.24
N LEU A 86 5.26 -1.93 -3.98
CA LEU A 86 5.33 -3.03 -4.94
C LEU A 86 4.86 -2.59 -6.33
N GLY A 87 5.49 -3.12 -7.37
CA GLY A 87 5.02 -2.97 -8.75
C GLY A 87 5.42 -1.66 -9.42
N GLY A 88 4.76 -1.35 -10.54
CA GLY A 88 5.17 -0.27 -11.45
C GLY A 88 6.35 -0.67 -12.35
N THR A 89 6.61 0.12 -13.39
CA THR A 89 7.70 -0.16 -14.36
C THR A 89 8.77 0.95 -14.40
N GLN A 90 8.49 2.11 -13.81
CA GLN A 90 9.40 3.27 -13.74
C GLN A 90 10.32 3.14 -12.52
N VAL A 91 11.15 2.09 -12.51
CA VAL A 91 11.92 1.68 -11.32
C VAL A 91 12.88 2.78 -10.86
N ALA A 92 13.69 3.34 -11.77
CA ALA A 92 14.71 4.32 -11.40
C ALA A 92 14.09 5.57 -10.79
N GLU A 93 13.06 6.12 -11.45
CA GLU A 93 12.36 7.32 -11.02
C GLU A 93 11.55 7.07 -9.73
N THR A 94 11.01 5.86 -9.55
CA THR A 94 10.36 5.45 -8.29
C THR A 94 11.37 5.45 -7.15
N LEU A 95 12.55 4.85 -7.34
CA LEU A 95 13.60 4.83 -6.33
C LEU A 95 14.08 6.25 -5.97
N ASP A 96 14.18 7.16 -6.93
CA ASP A 96 14.51 8.56 -6.68
C ASP A 96 13.44 9.26 -5.82
N ILE A 97 12.14 8.98 -6.05
CA ILE A 97 11.04 9.51 -5.25
C ILE A 97 11.07 8.95 -3.82
N LEU A 98 11.40 7.67 -3.66
CA LEU A 98 11.47 7.02 -2.35
C LEU A 98 12.73 7.39 -1.56
N ASN A 99 13.72 8.03 -2.19
CA ASN A 99 14.98 8.39 -1.54
C ASN A 99 14.75 9.27 -0.30
N GLY A 100 15.35 8.88 0.83
CA GLY A 100 15.17 9.54 2.13
C GLY A 100 13.91 9.12 2.90
N SER A 101 13.05 8.27 2.33
CA SER A 101 11.97 7.61 3.06
C SER A 101 12.45 6.29 3.69
N ASN A 102 11.64 5.73 4.59
CA ASN A 102 11.86 4.39 5.16
C ASN A 102 11.16 3.28 4.36
N ILE A 103 10.77 3.55 3.11
CA ILE A 103 10.00 2.64 2.26
C ILE A 103 10.97 1.71 1.52
N ASN A 104 10.71 0.40 1.62
CA ASN A 104 11.43 -0.58 0.81
C ASN A 104 10.67 -0.85 -0.49
N TYR A 105 11.36 -0.79 -1.62
CA TYR A 105 10.82 -1.14 -2.94
C TYR A 105 11.14 -2.60 -3.28
N TYR A 106 10.16 -3.33 -3.84
CA TYR A 106 10.31 -4.72 -4.28
C TYR A 106 9.68 -4.96 -5.66
#